data_AF-A0A534Y8G7-F1
#
_entry.id   AF-A0A534Y8G7-F1
#
_cell.length_a   1.000
_cell.length_b   1.000
_cell.length_c   1.000
_cell.angle_alpha   90.00
_cell.angle_beta   90.00
_cell.angle_gamma   90.00
#
_symmetry.space_group_name_H-M   'P 1'
#
loop_
_entity.id
_entity.type
_entity.pdbx_description
1 polymer ?
#
loop_
_entity_poly.entity_id
_entity_poly.type
_entity_poly.pdbx_seq_one_letter_code
_entity_poly.pdbx_strand_id
1 'polypeptide(L)' 'MMWLVRMALKRPYTFVVMSMLIIILGILTIVRMPTDIFPDIDIPVISVVFNYSG' A
#
# COMPACT_ATOMS: atom_id res chain seq x y z
N MET A 1 29.95 9.54 -10.93
CA MET A 1 29.14 9.14 -9.77
C MET A 1 28.25 10.27 -9.20
N MET A 2 28.73 11.51 -9.05
CA MET A 2 27.96 12.62 -8.43
C MET A 2 26.88 13.29 -9.32
N TRP A 3 26.44 12.64 -10.39
CA TRP A 3 25.54 13.30 -11.35
C TRP A 3 24.13 13.53 -10.78
N LEU A 4 23.59 12.55 -10.04
CA LEU A 4 22.26 12.64 -9.43
C LEU A 4 22.23 13.72 -8.33
N VAL A 5 23.27 13.77 -7.49
CA VAL A 5 23.43 14.83 -6.47
C VAL A 5 23.60 16.20 -7.13
N ARG A 6 24.41 16.29 -8.20
CA ARG A 6 24.59 17.54 -8.96
C ARG A 6 23.28 18.02 -9.59
N MET A 7 22.43 17.10 -10.08
CA MET A 7 21.11 17.43 -10.62
C MET A 7 20.19 17.98 -9.52
N ALA A 8 20.17 17.34 -8.35
CA ALA A 8 19.40 17.81 -7.20
C ALA A 8 19.85 19.19 -6.70
N LEU A 9 21.16 19.44 -6.64
CA LEU A 9 21.73 20.71 -6.20
C LEU A 9 21.53 21.86 -7.21
N LYS A 10 21.37 21.56 -8.51
CA LYS A 10 21.12 22.59 -9.53
C LYS A 10 19.74 23.24 -9.42
N ARG A 11 18.75 22.55 -8.84
CA ARG A 11 17.39 23.07 -8.62
C ARG A 11 16.88 22.65 -7.24
N PRO A 12 17.42 23.25 -6.16
CA PRO A 12 17.18 22.79 -4.80
C PRO A 12 15.70 22.87 -4.42
N TYR A 13 15.00 23.94 -4.83
CA TYR A 13 13.57 24.10 -4.54
C TYR A 13 12.71 22.98 -5.13
N THR A 14 12.95 22.58 -6.39
CA THR A 14 12.18 21.50 -7.00
C THR A 14 12.43 20.16 -6.33
N PHE A 15 13.65 19.93 -5.83
CA PHE A 15 13.99 18.70 -5.12
C PHE A 15 13.32 18.62 -3.76
N VAL A 16 13.32 19.72 -3.00
CA VAL A 16 12.64 19.81 -1.69
C VAL A 16 11.13 19.66 -1.83
N VAL A 17 10.51 20.29 -2.82
CA VAL A 17 9.07 20.12 -3.07
C VAL A 17 8.75 18.67 -3.44
N MET A 18 9.55 18.04 -4.30
CA MET A 18 9.35 16.65 -4.68
C MET A 18 9.52 15.69 -3.49
N SER A 19 10.54 15.87 -2.65
CA SER A 19 10.74 15.02 -1.48
C SER A 19 9.59 15.15 -0.48
N MET A 20 9.07 16.36 -0.29
CA MET A 20 7.90 16.61 0.54
C MET A 20 6.65 15.92 -0.03
N LEU A 21 6.44 15.95 -1.35
CA LEU A 21 5.36 15.21 -2.01
C LEU A 21 5.48 13.69 -1.79
N ILE A 22 6.69 13.13 -1.90
CA ILE A 22 6.93 11.70 -1.66
C ILE A 22 6.54 11.32 -0.22
N ILE A 23 6.91 12.15 0.76
CA ILE A 23 6.57 11.90 2.17
C ILE A 23 5.05 11.92 2.38
N ILE A 24 4.36 12.94 1.85
CA ILE A 24 2.90 13.07 1.99
C ILE A 24 2.18 11.88 1.36
N LEU A 25 2.56 11.50 0.14
CA LEU A 25 1.97 10.35 -0.54
C LEU A 25 2.29 9.04 0.18
N GLY A 26 3.49 8.89 0.72
CA GLY A 26 3.90 7.72 1.51
C GLY A 26 3.03 7.55 2.75
N ILE A 27 2.85 8.63 3.54
CA ILE A 27 2.00 8.60 4.75
C ILE A 27 0.56 8.27 4.38
N LEU A 28 0.00 8.91 3.34
CA LEU A 28 -1.36 8.61 2.88
C LEU A 28 -1.54 7.15 2.46
N THR A 29 -0.52 6.56 1.83
CA THR A 29 -0.54 5.15 1.42
C THR A 29 -0.53 4.24 2.63
N ILE A 30 0.31 4.52 3.63
CA ILE A 30 0.39 3.73 4.87
C ILE A 30 -0.94 3.76 5.62
N VAL A 31 -1.57 4.94 5.76
CA VAL A 31 -2.84 5.08 6.46
C VAL A 31 -3.99 4.37 5.75
N ARG A 32 -3.93 4.23 4.42
CA ARG A 32 -4.96 3.57 3.61
C ARG A 32 -4.69 2.09 3.38
N MET A 33 -3.52 1.58 3.70
CA MET A 33 -3.17 0.19 3.50
C MET A 33 -4.07 -0.68 4.40
N PRO A 34 -4.82 -1.65 3.85
CA PRO A 34 -5.61 -2.55 4.65
C PRO A 34 -4.69 -3.33 5.59
N THR A 35 -5.08 -3.44 6.86
CA THR A 35 -4.29 -4.12 7.90
C THR A 35 -4.44 -5.63 7.87
N ASP A 36 -5.31 -6.17 7.00
CA ASP A 36 -5.51 -7.60 6.92
C ASP A 36 -4.30 -8.28 6.26
N ILE A 37 -3.77 -9.27 6.96
CA ILE A 37 -2.64 -10.09 6.51
C ILE A 37 -3.12 -11.21 5.60
N PHE A 38 -4.40 -11.58 5.69
CA PHE A 38 -4.99 -12.61 4.85
C PHE A 38 -5.60 -11.93 3.61
N PRO A 39 -5.32 -12.43 2.40
CA PRO A 39 -6.12 -12.06 1.24
C PRO A 39 -7.57 -12.49 1.50
N ASP A 40 -8.56 -11.83 0.90
CA ASP A 40 -9.95 -12.29 0.93
C ASP A 40 -10.00 -13.75 0.46
N ILE A 41 -10.13 -14.68 1.42
CA ILE A 41 -10.22 -16.10 1.12
C ILE A 41 -11.70 -16.46 1.02
N ASP A 42 -12.22 -16.38 -0.21
CA ASP A 42 -13.52 -16.95 -0.56
C ASP A 42 -13.42 -18.49 -0.54
N ILE A 43 -13.47 -19.11 0.65
CA ILE A 43 -13.56 -20.56 0.77
C ILE A 43 -15.03 -20.97 0.52
N PRO A 44 -15.37 -21.64 -0.59
CA PRO A 44 -16.74 -22.10 -0.83
C PRO A 44 -17.07 -23.26 0.12
N VAL A 45 -17.82 -22.99 1.18
CA VAL A 45 -18.29 -24.01 2.11
C VAL A 45 -19.68 -24.49 1.68
N ILE A 46 -19.78 -25.75 1.27
CA ILE A 46 -21.07 -26.43 1.04
C ILE A 46 -21.41 -27.19 2.32
N SER A 47 -22.34 -26.65 3.12
CA SER A 47 -22.86 -27.34 4.31
C SER A 47 -24.06 -28.20 3.93
N VAL A 48 -23.91 -29.52 3.98
CA VAL A 48 -25.03 -30.46 3.80
C VAL A 48 -25.58 -30.81 5.18
N VAL A 49 -26.75 -30.26 5.50
CA VAL A 49 -27.51 -30.62 6.69
C VAL A 49 -28.52 -31.69 6.30
N PHE A 50 -28.29 -32.93 6.75
CA PHE A 50 -29.27 -34.00 6.60
C PHE A 50 -30.02 -34.19 7.92
N ASN A 51 -31.35 -34.10 7.86
CA ASN A 51 -32.22 -34.39 9.00
C ASN A 51 -33.06 -35.62 8.68
N TYR A 52 -32.84 -36.72 9.41
CA TYR A 52 -33.63 -37.93 9.32
C TYR A 52 -34.54 -38.00 10.55
N SER A 53 -35.81 -37.69 10.34
CA SER A 53 -36.86 -37.94 11.33
C SER A 53 -37.49 -39.29 11.01
N GLY A 54 -36.91 -40.36 11.56
CA GLY A 54 -37.55 -41.68 11.75
C GLY A 54 -38.14 -42.37 10.53
#